data_AF-A0AAE2ER08-F1
#
_entry.id   AF-A0AAE2ER08-F1
#
_cell.length_a   1.000
_cell.length_b   1.000
_cell.length_c   1.000
_cell.angle_alpha   90.00
_cell.angle_beta   90.00
_cell.angle_gamma   90.00
#
_symmetry.space_group_name_H-M   'P 1'
#
loop_
_entity.id
_entity.type
_entity.pdbx_description
1 polymer ?
#
loop_
_entity_poly.entity_id
_entity_poly.type
_entity_poly.pdbx_seq_one_letter_code
_entity_poly.pdbx_strand_id
1 'polypeptide(L)' 'MSVGMLKMWFALGSMGLMFLAVIAIYISRYKFKNRFLKIAASFLAYTCMLISGVIVFIVVFSGPVND' A
#
# COMPACT_ATOMS: atom_id res chain seq x y z
N MET A 1 -16.63 -17.92 -4.11
CA MET A 1 -15.32 -17.57 -4.69
C MET A 1 -14.30 -18.56 -4.16
N SER A 2 -13.44 -19.12 -5.01
CA SER A 2 -12.35 -19.96 -4.49
C SER A 2 -11.44 -19.10 -3.61
N VAL A 3 -10.81 -19.73 -2.63
CA VAL A 3 -9.88 -19.06 -1.71
C VAL A 3 -8.78 -18.33 -2.50
N GLY A 4 -8.43 -18.84 -3.69
CA GLY A 4 -7.48 -18.22 -4.60
C GLY A 4 -7.90 -16.92 -5.23
N MET A 5 -9.15 -16.85 -5.70
CA MET A 5 -9.67 -15.61 -6.28
C MET A 5 -9.70 -14.50 -5.23
N LEU A 6 -9.98 -14.83 -3.97
CA LEU A 6 -9.93 -13.88 -2.86
C LEU A 6 -8.52 -13.34 -2.63
N LYS A 7 -7.51 -14.22 -2.55
CA LYS A 7 -6.10 -13.82 -2.34
C LYS A 7 -5.58 -12.91 -3.47
N MET A 8 -5.99 -13.16 -4.71
CA MET A 8 -5.64 -12.30 -5.86
C MET A 8 -6.21 -10.89 -5.72
N TRP A 9 -7.46 -10.76 -5.29
CA TRP A 9 -8.07 -9.44 -5.04
C TRP A 9 -7.38 -8.67 -3.92
N PHE A 10 -6.95 -9.35 -2.85
CA PHE A 10 -6.11 -8.75 -1.82
C PHE A 10 -4.74 -8.31 -2.35
N ALA A 11 -4.12 -9.10 -3.24
CA ALA A 11 -2.88 -8.71 -3.91
C ALA A 11 -3.09 -7.46 -4.79
N LEU A 12 -4.15 -7.43 -5.60
CA LEU A 12 -4.49 -6.29 -6.46
C LEU A 12 -4.76 -5.02 -5.62
N GLY A 13 -5.50 -5.16 -4.52
CA GLY A 13 -5.74 -4.10 -3.55
C GLY A 13 -4.45 -3.58 -2.93
N SER A 14 -3.51 -4.46 -2.58
CA SER A 14 -2.21 -4.07 -2.02
C SER A 14 -1.35 -3.28 -3.01
N MET A 15 -1.29 -3.70 -4.28
CA MET A 15 -0.56 -3.00 -5.34
C MET A 15 -1.16 -1.62 -5.61
N GLY A 16 -2.49 -1.50 -5.63
CA GLY A 16 -3.18 -0.21 -5.73
C GLY A 16 -2.88 0.72 -4.56
N LEU A 17 -2.85 0.19 -3.33
CA LEU A 17 -2.53 0.95 -2.13
C LEU A 17 -1.07 1.47 -2.16
N MET A 18 -0.15 0.64 -2.67
CA MET A 18 1.26 0.99 -2.80
C MET A 18 1.47 2.10 -3.84
N PHE A 19 0.77 2.03 -4.97
CA PHE A 19 0.78 3.07 -6.00
C PHE A 19 0.27 4.41 -5.46
N LEU A 20 -0.82 4.39 -4.68
CA LEU A 20 -1.40 5.58 -4.06
C LEU A 20 -0.45 6.20 -3.02
N ALA A 21 0.26 5.37 -2.25
CA ALA A 21 1.30 5.82 -1.32
C ALA A 21 2.46 6.52 -2.04
N VAL A 22 2.95 5.99 -3.17
CA VAL A 22 4.03 6.61 -3.94
C VAL A 22 3.60 7.97 -4.52
N ILE A 23 2.37 8.07 -5.04
CA ILE A 23 1.81 9.36 -5.51
C ILE A 23 1.73 10.37 -4.36
N ALA A 24 1.27 9.94 -3.18
CA ALA A 24 1.20 10.80 -2.00
C ALA A 24 2.60 11.29 -1.57
N ILE A 25 3.63 10.42 -1.62
CA ILE A 25 5.03 10.80 -1.34
C ILE A 25 5.54 11.79 -2.40
N TYR A 26 5.25 11.54 -3.67
CA TYR A 26 5.69 12.40 -4.77
C TYR A 26 5.12 13.82 -4.63
N ILE A 27 3.82 13.93 -4.35
CA ILE A 27 3.15 15.22 -4.11
C ILE A 27 3.69 15.89 -2.82
N SER A 28 3.92 15.12 -1.76
CA SER A 28 4.53 15.60 -0.51
C SER A 28 5.90 16.24 -0.77
N ARG A 29 6.73 15.64 -1.62
CA ARG A 29 8.09 16.13 -1.88
C ARG A 29 8.14 17.35 -2.80
N TYR A 30 7.34 17.38 -3.86
CA TYR A 30 7.45 18.39 -4.92
C TYR A 30 6.55 19.63 -4.75
N LYS A 31 5.40 19.55 -4.06
CA LYS A 31 4.41 20.65 -4.07
C LYS A 31 4.27 21.41 -2.74
N PHE A 32 4.75 20.86 -1.62
CA PHE A 32 4.58 21.49 -0.31
C PHE A 32 5.82 22.27 0.15
N LYS A 33 5.72 23.61 0.12
CA LYS A 33 6.69 24.56 0.66
C LYS A 33 6.64 24.64 2.21
N ASN A 34 5.50 24.25 2.82
CA ASN A 34 5.30 24.23 4.27
C ASN A 34 5.78 22.91 4.91
N ARG A 35 6.68 23.02 5.89
CA ARG A 35 7.31 21.89 6.59
C ARG A 35 6.29 20.98 7.31
N PHE A 36 5.19 21.53 7.83
CA PHE A 36 4.13 20.79 8.53
C PHE A 36 3.30 19.87 7.62
N LEU A 37 2.85 20.37 6.46
CA LEU A 37 2.11 19.58 5.47
C LEU A 37 2.97 18.45 4.89
N LYS A 38 4.27 18.68 4.72
CA LYS A 38 5.25 17.67 4.31
C LYS A 38 5.35 16.51 5.29
N ILE A 39 5.36 16.80 6.58
CA ILE A 39 5.45 15.79 7.64
C ILE A 39 4.16 14.97 7.70
N ALA A 40 2.99 15.63 7.70
CA ALA A 40 1.70 14.94 7.74
C ALA A 40 1.48 14.05 6.50
N ALA A 41 1.77 14.55 5.30
CA ALA A 41 1.63 13.78 4.06
C ALA A 41 2.64 12.62 3.99
N SER A 42 3.88 12.83 4.42
CA SER A 42 4.88 11.76 4.48
C SER A 42 4.53 10.70 5.52
N PHE A 43 3.98 11.11 6.66
CA PHE A 43 3.51 10.19 7.70
C PHE A 43 2.34 9.34 7.19
N LEU A 44 1.32 9.95 6.59
CA LEU A 44 0.19 9.23 5.99
C LEU A 44 0.65 8.23 4.92
N ALA A 45 1.58 8.65 4.05
CA ALA A 45 2.07 7.78 3.00
C ALA A 45 2.92 6.63 3.54
N TYR A 46 3.73 6.86 4.58
CA TYR A 46 4.47 5.79 5.25
C TYR A 46 3.52 4.77 5.89
N THR A 47 2.47 5.23 6.58
CA THR A 47 1.47 4.34 7.18
C THR A 47 0.76 3.51 6.11
N CYS A 48 0.40 4.14 4.99
CA CYS A 48 -0.22 3.45 3.85
C CYS A 48 0.72 2.40 3.23
N MET A 49 2.01 2.74 3.07
CA MET A 49 3.02 1.82 2.55
C MET A 49 3.28 0.64 3.51
N LEU A 50 3.27 0.89 4.82
CA LEU A 50 3.46 -0.12 5.86
C LEU A 50 2.28 -1.10 5.87
N ILE A 51 1.04 -0.59 5.81
CA ILE A 51 -0.17 -1.42 5.72
C ILE A 51 -0.16 -2.26 4.44
N SER A 52 0.17 -1.66 3.29
CA SER A 52 0.29 -2.39 2.02
C SER A 52 1.35 -3.50 2.09
N GLY A 53 2.52 -3.21 2.66
CA GLY A 53 3.58 -4.20 2.86
C GLY A 53 3.15 -5.37 3.74
N VAL A 54 2.41 -5.12 4.83
CA VAL A 54 1.86 -6.17 5.69
C VAL A 54 0.83 -7.02 4.94
N ILE A 55 -0.04 -6.41 4.14
CA ILE A 55 -1.02 -7.14 3.32
C ILE A 55 -0.32 -8.04 2.30
N VAL A 56 0.70 -7.55 1.58
CA VAL A 56 1.50 -8.36 0.65
C VAL A 56 2.18 -9.51 1.38
N PHE A 57 2.75 -9.25 2.56
CA PHE A 57 3.42 -10.28 3.35
C PHE A 57 2.46 -11.41 3.73
N ILE A 58 1.26 -11.07 4.21
CA ILE A 58 0.23 -12.06 4.55
C ILE A 58 -0.23 -12.83 3.31
N VAL A 59 -0.41 -12.17 2.17
CA VAL A 59 -0.83 -12.80 0.92
C VAL A 59 0.23 -13.78 0.38
N VAL A 60 1.51 -13.39 0.41
CA VAL A 60 2.63 -14.22 -0.07
C VAL A 60 2.89 -15.41 0.85
N PHE A 61 2.93 -15.19 2.17
CA PHE A 61 3.15 -16.27 3.14
C PHE A 61 1.96 -17.21 3.28
N SER A 62 0.75 -16.78 2.91
CA SER A 62 -0.42 -17.67 2.87
C SER A 62 -0.29 -18.79 1.83
N GLY A 63 0.78 -18.83 1.02
CA GLY A 63 1.08 -19.89 0.06
C GLY A 63 0.07 -19.98 -1.09
N PRO A 64 0.40 -20.74 -2.15
CA PRO A 64 -0.58 -21.06 -3.19
C PRO A 64 -1.79 -21.70 -2.52
N VAL A 65 -2.95 -21.10 -2.75
CA VAL A 65 -4.25 -21.71 -2.49
C VAL A 65 -4.32 -23.00 -3.30
N ASN A 66 -4.17 -24.12 -2.63
CA ASN A 66 -4.62 -25.38 -3.18
C ASN A 66 -6.15 -25.29 -3.26
N ASP A 67 -6.68 -25.58 -4.45
CA ASP A 67 -8.03 -25.34 -4.99
C ASP A 67 -9.18 -25.01 -4.02
#